data_AF-A0AAI9YT04-F1
#
_entry.id   AF-A0AAI9YT04-F1
#
_cell.length_a   1.000
_cell.length_b   1.000
_cell.length_c   1.000
_cell.angle_alpha   90.00
_cell.angle_beta   90.00
_cell.angle_gamma   90.00
#
_symmetry.space_group_name_H-M   'P 1'
#
loop_
_entity.id
_entity.type
_entity.pdbx_description
1 polymer ?
#
loop_
_entity_poly.entity_id
_entity_poly.type
_entity_poly.pdbx_seq_one_letter_code
_entity_poly.pdbx_strand_id
1 'polypeptide(L)'
;MSNFSASDFDLPGFDLPDFDVPDFDMSNFGLSSFAMNEPCMMNFDNRANGNALNAFQWPDEGNLMAEFIHGSPDASPVLAQSPFQVDLDIIDDLAVAPASKEWMFDVMLNDVVPYRYHDHLRLFPDIEFYRTLLYNRPNRDVIWGFVTRFHEWISSVAASSPDQADEVVTALQHRALFHGWPGTISTATGSESHSSQAPSTQHQQDLVSPSTSAVPTPVVVSAQGSKAASQLPVTTEHQHDLLKVELIVAPVFQYKGIIASMDHFTELNDAYERHVKREAGAAPEDDVSWPVSAEQQQSYVQKLFGCITDLDDFFELRKARERLGNIQKTQQETLAAEPVENQRKRRRGPDGQTVSSDPAARPKGMSKTDWALIDENSTPVSLLEAVIHHRISAIEVELLCWRLLRCAMEQQKGYTMRPLWSGTRTVSTWEHFGTFSERWQSICNNLQDCKMIVHSLTRADWICKYAGAPSKERGAKLSNDLLNGRRDIQNQVGRDVIKEKTSQQAWTTSDNFEIRDKDGELISKGGHLGDKKRRQLALRSRENNGH
;
A
#
# COMPACT_ATOMS: atom_id res chain seq x y z
N MET A 1 42.93 -15.03 -10.30
CA MET A 1 43.59 -14.14 -9.33
C MET A 1 43.05 -12.74 -9.49
N SER A 2 42.12 -12.36 -8.61
CA SER A 2 41.77 -10.99 -8.22
C SER A 2 40.54 -11.10 -7.31
N ASN A 3 40.79 -11.06 -6.00
CA ASN A 3 39.79 -11.10 -4.94
C ASN A 3 38.91 -9.85 -5.00
N PHE A 4 37.60 -10.00 -4.92
CA PHE A 4 36.68 -8.94 -4.49
C PHE A 4 35.87 -9.45 -3.31
N SER A 5 36.15 -8.88 -2.13
CA SER A 5 35.47 -9.14 -0.87
C SER A 5 34.25 -8.23 -0.80
N ALA A 6 33.04 -8.81 -0.66
CA ALA A 6 31.78 -8.09 -0.51
C ALA A 6 31.41 -7.93 0.97
N SER A 7 32.28 -7.31 1.73
CA SER A 7 32.06 -6.92 3.12
C SER A 7 32.35 -5.44 3.22
N ASP A 8 31.33 -4.62 2.93
CA ASP A 8 31.15 -3.23 3.41
C ASP A 8 30.02 -2.56 2.61
N PHE A 9 28.78 -2.79 3.04
CA PHE A 9 27.66 -1.88 2.79
C PHE A 9 26.78 -1.87 4.05
N ASP A 10 27.22 -1.10 5.04
CA ASP A 10 26.37 -0.63 6.13
C ASP A 10 25.39 0.41 5.58
N LEU A 11 24.11 0.05 5.50
CA LEU A 11 23.01 0.99 5.33
C LEU A 11 22.38 1.25 6.71
N PRO A 12 22.41 2.49 7.24
CA PRO A 12 21.72 2.79 8.48
C PRO A 12 20.20 2.93 8.23
N GLY A 13 19.43 2.17 9.02
CA GLY A 13 18.09 2.51 9.55
C GLY A 13 17.08 3.16 8.60
N PHE A 14 16.33 2.36 7.86
CA PHE A 14 15.05 2.78 7.29
C PHE A 14 13.93 2.49 8.29
N ASP A 15 13.53 3.52 9.04
CA ASP A 15 12.35 3.50 9.90
C ASP A 15 11.07 3.58 9.05
N LEU A 16 10.23 2.54 9.14
CA LEU A 16 8.82 2.61 8.74
C LEU A 16 7.97 2.81 10.01
N PRO A 17 7.30 3.96 10.20
CA PRO A 17 6.17 4.01 11.11
C PRO A 17 4.92 3.43 10.43
N ASP A 18 4.12 2.74 11.23
CA ASP A 18 2.82 2.21 10.87
C ASP A 18 1.93 3.30 10.26
N PHE A 19 1.48 3.09 9.02
CA PHE A 19 0.54 3.99 8.34
C PHE A 19 -0.86 3.40 8.40
N ASP A 20 -1.62 3.82 9.42
CA ASP A 20 -3.07 3.91 9.33
C ASP A 20 -3.43 5.22 8.62
N VAL A 21 -4.05 5.12 7.45
CA VAL A 21 -4.68 6.26 6.77
C VAL A 21 -6.20 6.07 6.85
N PRO A 22 -6.94 7.07 7.36
CA PRO A 22 -8.22 7.38 6.74
C PRO A 22 -8.30 8.86 6.31
N ASP A 23 -8.84 9.03 5.10
CA ASP A 23 -9.38 10.21 4.43
C ASP A 23 -8.72 11.58 4.70
N PHE A 24 -7.91 12.01 3.73
CA PHE A 24 -7.50 13.39 3.53
C PHE A 24 -8.48 14.08 2.57
N ASP A 25 -9.31 14.98 3.09
CA ASP A 25 -10.23 15.83 2.32
C ASP A 25 -9.50 17.09 1.82
N MET A 26 -9.41 17.25 0.50
CA MET A 26 -8.71 18.37 -0.16
C MET A 26 -9.58 19.64 -0.35
N SER A 27 -10.77 19.72 0.24
CA SER A 27 -11.68 20.86 0.03
C SER A 27 -11.24 22.20 0.66
N ASN A 28 -10.11 22.27 1.37
CA ASN A 28 -9.59 23.50 2.00
C ASN A 28 -8.43 24.20 1.25
N PHE A 29 -8.00 23.74 0.07
CA PHE A 29 -7.00 24.48 -0.72
C PHE A 29 -7.68 25.55 -1.60
N GLY A 30 -7.97 26.70 -0.99
CA GLY A 30 -8.34 27.91 -1.72
C GLY A 30 -7.10 28.59 -2.32
N LEU A 31 -6.94 28.49 -3.64
CA LEU A 31 -5.85 29.13 -4.41
C LEU A 31 -5.99 30.67 -4.58
N SER A 32 -6.83 31.34 -3.78
CA SER A 32 -7.20 32.74 -4.02
C SER A 32 -6.28 33.79 -3.37
N SER A 33 -5.15 33.42 -2.75
CA SER A 33 -4.27 34.39 -2.05
C SER A 33 -2.90 34.65 -2.69
N PHE A 34 -2.65 34.17 -3.91
CA PHE A 34 -1.39 34.46 -4.62
C PHE A 34 -1.62 35.44 -5.77
N ALA A 35 -1.98 36.68 -5.43
CA ALA A 35 -1.87 37.81 -6.35
C ALA A 35 -0.64 38.64 -5.94
N MET A 36 0.44 38.54 -6.72
CA MET A 36 1.52 39.52 -6.70
C MET A 36 1.54 40.24 -8.04
N ASN A 37 1.32 41.55 -7.99
CA ASN A 37 1.38 42.49 -9.09
C ASN A 37 2.82 42.64 -9.63
N GLU A 38 3.00 42.40 -10.94
CA GLU A 38 3.89 43.02 -11.96
C GLU A 38 5.30 43.62 -11.63
N PRO A 39 6.19 43.85 -12.65
CA PRO A 39 6.65 42.94 -13.71
C PRO A 39 8.19 43.04 -13.94
N CYS A 40 8.83 42.02 -14.51
CA CYS A 40 10.07 42.24 -15.27
C CYS A 40 10.17 41.27 -16.45
N MET A 41 10.29 41.88 -17.63
CA MET A 41 10.25 41.25 -18.95
C MET A 41 11.34 40.19 -19.16
N MET A 42 10.95 39.08 -19.79
CA MET A 42 11.56 38.66 -21.05
C MET A 42 10.51 37.94 -21.90
N ASN A 43 10.28 38.49 -23.09
CA ASN A 43 9.37 37.99 -24.12
C ASN A 43 9.90 36.69 -24.73
N PHE A 44 9.04 35.69 -24.87
CA PHE A 44 8.99 34.87 -26.09
C PHE A 44 7.51 34.61 -26.41
N ASP A 45 7.04 35.33 -27.43
CA ASP A 45 5.75 35.12 -28.07
C ASP A 45 5.69 33.73 -28.71
N ASN A 46 4.62 32.97 -28.46
CA ASN A 46 3.81 32.50 -29.57
C ASN A 46 2.35 32.19 -29.17
N ARG A 47 1.46 32.58 -30.08
CA ARG A 47 0.02 32.77 -29.92
C ARG A 47 -0.78 31.49 -29.70
N ALA A 48 -1.73 31.65 -28.77
CA ALA A 48 -3.08 31.09 -28.68
C ALA A 48 -3.60 30.18 -29.81
N ASN A 49 -4.23 29.07 -29.40
CA ASN A 49 -5.65 28.86 -29.70
C ASN A 49 -6.33 28.19 -28.50
N GLY A 50 -7.35 28.86 -27.98
CA GLY A 50 -8.15 28.39 -26.85
C GLY A 50 -9.17 27.34 -27.29
N ASN A 51 -9.33 26.32 -26.46
CA ASN A 51 -10.61 25.66 -26.15
C ASN A 51 -10.34 24.59 -25.09
N ALA A 52 -10.37 25.00 -23.83
CA ALA A 52 -10.54 24.10 -22.69
C ALA A 52 -11.79 24.58 -21.94
N LEU A 53 -12.93 23.97 -22.25
CA LEU A 53 -14.16 23.93 -21.46
C LEU A 53 -15.13 23.00 -22.20
N ASN A 54 -14.98 21.68 -21.96
CA ASN A 54 -15.98 20.60 -22.11
C ASN A 54 -15.35 19.20 -21.98
N ALA A 55 -14.42 19.00 -21.04
CA ALA A 55 -14.02 17.66 -20.63
C ALA A 55 -14.86 17.30 -19.40
N PHE A 56 -15.58 16.17 -19.46
CA PHE A 56 -16.60 15.69 -18.49
C PHE A 56 -18.05 16.09 -18.77
N GLN A 57 -18.52 15.78 -19.98
CA GLN A 57 -19.92 15.43 -20.21
C GLN A 57 -19.94 14.10 -20.97
N TRP A 58 -20.41 13.04 -20.31
CA TRP A 58 -20.67 11.76 -20.96
C TRP A 58 -21.83 11.95 -21.95
N PRO A 59 -21.73 11.55 -23.23
CA PRO A 59 -22.90 11.56 -24.11
C PRO A 59 -23.80 10.37 -23.77
N ASP A 60 -25.11 10.63 -23.73
CA ASP A 60 -26.16 9.60 -23.78
C ASP A 60 -25.94 8.65 -24.97
N GLU A 61 -26.12 7.34 -24.75
CA GLU A 61 -25.87 6.22 -25.68
C GLU A 61 -26.83 6.14 -26.89
N GLY A 62 -27.29 7.28 -27.41
CA GLY A 62 -28.45 7.34 -28.29
C GLY A 62 -28.29 8.11 -29.59
N ASN A 63 -27.10 8.32 -30.18
CA ASN A 63 -27.04 8.91 -31.53
C ASN A 63 -25.71 8.78 -32.32
N LEU A 64 -25.12 7.58 -32.44
CA LEU A 64 -23.85 7.38 -33.17
C LEU A 64 -23.96 6.65 -34.53
N MET A 65 -25.15 6.55 -35.12
CA MET A 65 -25.35 5.84 -36.40
C MET A 65 -25.84 6.70 -37.56
N ALA A 66 -25.99 8.02 -37.39
CA ALA A 66 -26.64 8.87 -38.40
C ALA A 66 -25.70 9.73 -39.27
N GLU A 67 -24.40 9.86 -38.96
CA GLU A 67 -23.51 10.78 -39.70
C GLU A 67 -22.52 10.12 -40.68
N PHE A 68 -22.55 8.80 -40.87
CA PHE A 68 -21.58 8.11 -41.74
C PHE A 68 -21.97 7.94 -43.22
N ILE A 69 -23.12 8.45 -43.66
CA ILE A 69 -23.56 8.32 -45.06
C ILE A 69 -24.06 9.65 -45.58
N HIS A 70 -23.16 10.57 -45.94
CA HIS A 70 -23.32 11.51 -47.06
C HIS A 70 -21.96 12.16 -47.38
N GLY A 71 -21.23 11.54 -48.32
CA GLY A 71 -20.04 12.15 -48.92
C GLY A 71 -20.41 13.19 -49.98
N SER A 72 -19.63 14.27 -50.05
CA SER A 72 -19.56 15.16 -51.22
C SER A 72 -18.14 15.06 -51.82
N PRO A 73 -18.00 14.97 -53.15
CA PRO A 73 -16.71 14.74 -53.82
C PRO A 73 -16.14 16.09 -54.31
N ASP A 74 -14.96 16.46 -53.81
CA ASP A 74 -13.92 17.23 -54.51
C ASP A 74 -13.01 17.93 -53.49
N ALA A 75 -11.95 17.24 -53.11
CA ALA A 75 -10.64 17.79 -52.76
C ALA A 75 -9.75 16.59 -52.43
N SER A 76 -8.79 16.24 -53.28
CA SER A 76 -7.73 15.31 -52.89
C SER A 76 -6.88 15.97 -51.80
N PRO A 77 -6.87 15.48 -50.55
CA PRO A 77 -5.86 15.90 -49.60
C PRO A 77 -4.61 15.08 -49.89
N VAL A 78 -3.48 15.77 -50.05
CA VAL A 78 -2.15 15.15 -49.99
C VAL A 78 -2.13 14.32 -48.69
N LEU A 79 -2.04 13.00 -48.80
CA LEU A 79 -1.92 12.09 -47.66
C LEU A 79 -0.67 12.50 -46.87
N ALA A 80 -0.87 13.23 -45.78
CA ALA A 80 0.19 13.53 -44.83
C ALA A 80 0.65 12.18 -44.26
N GLN A 81 1.80 11.70 -44.71
CA GLN A 81 2.40 10.49 -44.18
C GLN A 81 2.64 10.67 -42.68
N SER A 82 2.35 9.63 -41.89
CA SER A 82 2.61 9.65 -40.45
C SER A 82 4.07 10.04 -40.19
N PRO A 83 4.38 10.89 -39.18
CA PRO A 83 5.75 11.23 -38.81
C PRO A 83 6.65 10.01 -38.56
N PHE A 84 6.08 8.87 -38.18
CA PHE A 84 6.79 7.61 -37.96
C PHE A 84 7.15 6.86 -39.26
N GLN A 85 6.54 7.19 -40.40
CA GLN A 85 6.83 6.54 -41.67
C GLN A 85 8.31 6.70 -42.08
N VAL A 86 8.90 7.87 -41.81
CA VAL A 86 10.32 8.12 -42.06
C VAL A 86 11.21 7.18 -41.24
N ASP A 87 10.81 6.85 -40.02
CA ASP A 87 11.55 5.92 -39.17
C ASP A 87 11.41 4.47 -39.68
N LEU A 88 10.25 4.08 -40.21
CA LEU A 88 10.06 2.79 -40.88
C LEU A 88 10.91 2.68 -42.14
N ASP A 89 11.03 3.74 -42.93
CA ASP A 89 11.87 3.75 -44.13
C ASP A 89 13.35 3.55 -43.77
N ILE A 90 13.82 4.12 -42.64
CA ILE A 90 15.17 3.88 -42.10
C ILE A 90 15.34 2.42 -41.67
N ILE A 91 14.32 1.83 -41.04
CA ILE A 91 14.33 0.42 -40.64
C ILE A 91 14.40 -0.49 -41.87
N ASP A 92 13.71 -0.15 -42.95
CA ASP A 92 13.63 -0.97 -44.16
C ASP A 92 14.81 -0.72 -45.14
N ASP A 93 15.57 0.38 -44.96
CA ASP A 93 16.73 0.70 -45.82
C ASP A 93 17.93 -0.23 -45.58
N LEU A 94 18.20 -1.13 -46.53
CA LEU A 94 19.31 -2.07 -46.46
C LEU A 94 20.70 -1.41 -46.46
N ALA A 95 20.81 -0.13 -46.84
CA ALA A 95 22.07 0.62 -46.78
C ALA A 95 22.43 1.04 -45.35
N VAL A 96 21.45 1.09 -44.43
CA VAL A 96 21.68 1.42 -43.01
C VAL A 96 22.15 0.16 -42.27
N ALA A 97 23.30 0.28 -41.60
CA ALA A 97 23.90 -0.85 -40.87
C ALA A 97 22.95 -1.41 -39.79
N PRO A 98 22.87 -2.75 -39.60
CA PRO A 98 22.00 -3.36 -38.59
C PRO A 98 22.22 -2.83 -37.17
N ALA A 99 23.48 -2.60 -36.78
CA ALA A 99 23.84 -2.01 -35.48
C ALA A 99 23.21 -0.62 -35.25
N SER A 100 22.93 0.13 -36.30
CA SER A 100 22.26 1.42 -36.23
C SER A 100 20.74 1.32 -36.08
N LYS A 101 20.16 0.13 -36.27
CA LYS A 101 18.72 -0.17 -36.15
C LYS A 101 18.37 -0.91 -34.86
N GLU A 102 19.34 -1.59 -34.25
CA GLU A 102 19.15 -2.38 -33.02
C GLU A 102 18.49 -1.57 -31.89
N TRP A 103 18.92 -0.33 -31.67
CA TRP A 103 18.34 0.51 -30.63
C TRP A 103 16.88 0.89 -30.93
N MET A 104 16.48 0.99 -32.20
CA MET A 104 15.09 1.29 -32.59
C MET A 104 14.18 0.11 -32.27
N PHE A 105 14.64 -1.11 -32.58
CA PHE A 105 13.91 -2.33 -32.23
C PHE A 105 13.83 -2.54 -30.73
N ASP A 106 14.93 -2.28 -30.01
CA ASP A 106 14.94 -2.33 -28.55
C ASP A 106 13.88 -1.38 -27.95
N VAL A 107 13.87 -0.11 -28.37
CA VAL A 107 12.89 0.87 -27.89
C VAL A 107 11.45 0.46 -28.23
N MET A 108 11.16 0.02 -29.46
CA MET A 108 9.80 -0.37 -29.85
C MET A 108 9.34 -1.62 -29.10
N LEU A 109 10.15 -2.68 -29.12
CA LEU A 109 9.73 -4.03 -28.73
C LEU A 109 9.99 -4.35 -27.25
N ASN A 110 10.90 -3.65 -26.58
CA ASN A 110 11.14 -3.83 -25.13
C ASN A 110 10.54 -2.72 -24.27
N ASP A 111 10.47 -1.47 -24.76
CA ASP A 111 10.05 -0.36 -23.91
C ASP A 111 8.63 0.14 -24.16
N VAL A 112 8.09 -0.08 -25.37
CA VAL A 112 6.75 0.40 -25.72
C VAL A 112 5.75 -0.75 -25.81
N VAL A 113 5.97 -1.71 -26.72
CA VAL A 113 5.05 -2.85 -26.98
C VAL A 113 4.70 -3.67 -25.74
N PRO A 114 5.62 -4.01 -24.81
CA PRO A 114 5.29 -4.87 -23.67
C PRO A 114 4.30 -4.26 -22.68
N TYR A 115 4.06 -2.95 -22.77
CA TYR A 115 3.16 -2.21 -21.89
C TYR A 115 1.77 -2.01 -22.48
N ARG A 116 1.52 -2.54 -23.68
CA ARG A 116 0.18 -2.59 -24.28
C ARG A 116 -0.77 -3.36 -23.36
N TYR A 117 -1.98 -2.85 -23.15
CA TYR A 117 -2.98 -3.53 -22.35
C TYR A 117 -3.44 -4.83 -23.03
N HIS A 118 -3.78 -5.83 -22.22
CA HIS A 118 -4.34 -7.11 -22.69
C HIS A 118 -5.84 -7.22 -22.42
N ASP A 119 -6.52 -6.08 -22.24
CA ASP A 119 -7.98 -6.03 -22.16
C ASP A 119 -8.61 -6.08 -23.56
N HIS A 120 -9.94 -6.03 -23.64
CA HIS A 120 -10.67 -6.11 -24.91
C HIS A 120 -10.33 -4.99 -25.91
N LEU A 121 -9.86 -3.83 -25.45
CA LEU A 121 -9.49 -2.70 -26.30
C LEU A 121 -8.03 -2.76 -26.75
N ARG A 122 -7.17 -3.50 -26.03
CA ARG A 122 -5.74 -3.68 -26.32
C ARG A 122 -5.04 -2.37 -26.68
N LEU A 123 -5.33 -1.29 -25.94
CA LEU A 123 -4.75 0.03 -26.18
C LEU A 123 -3.36 0.15 -25.53
N PHE A 124 -2.59 1.13 -25.97
CA PHE A 124 -1.35 1.53 -25.31
C PHE A 124 -1.65 2.53 -24.18
N PRO A 125 -0.90 2.49 -23.07
CA PRO A 125 -0.93 3.56 -22.06
C PRO A 125 -0.68 4.94 -22.67
N ASP A 126 -1.13 6.00 -21.98
CA ASP A 126 -0.86 7.38 -22.39
C ASP A 126 0.64 7.67 -22.52
N ILE A 127 1.04 8.60 -23.40
CA ILE A 127 2.45 8.94 -23.64
C ILE A 127 3.19 9.36 -22.35
N GLU A 128 2.51 9.97 -21.39
CA GLU A 128 3.10 10.36 -20.10
C GLU A 128 3.49 9.17 -19.22
N PHE A 129 2.88 7.99 -19.43
CA PHE A 129 3.34 6.74 -18.81
C PHE A 129 4.76 6.42 -19.25
N TYR A 130 5.04 6.49 -20.54
CA TYR A 130 6.37 6.21 -21.10
C TYR A 130 7.41 7.26 -20.69
N ARG A 131 6.99 8.52 -20.47
CA ARG A 131 7.87 9.56 -19.92
C ARG A 131 8.41 9.16 -18.54
N THR A 132 7.55 8.56 -17.73
CA THR A 132 7.90 8.07 -16.40
C THR A 132 8.70 6.78 -16.46
N LEU A 133 8.26 5.82 -17.28
CA LEU A 133 8.92 4.52 -17.44
C LEU A 133 10.38 4.67 -17.87
N LEU A 134 10.64 5.56 -18.83
CA LEU A 134 11.97 5.79 -19.41
C LEU A 134 12.78 6.84 -18.65
N TYR A 135 12.32 7.31 -17.48
CA TYR A 135 12.97 8.39 -16.74
C TYR A 135 14.44 8.10 -16.41
N ASN A 136 14.75 6.86 -16.00
CA ASN A 136 16.10 6.42 -15.64
C ASN A 136 16.90 5.86 -16.82
N ARG A 137 16.35 5.89 -18.04
CA ARG A 137 17.03 5.32 -19.20
C ARG A 137 18.19 6.25 -19.63
N PRO A 138 19.44 5.76 -19.74
CA PRO A 138 20.62 6.62 -19.95
C PRO A 138 20.57 7.49 -21.22
N ASN A 139 19.88 7.03 -22.27
CA ASN A 139 19.75 7.72 -23.56
C ASN A 139 18.34 8.29 -23.80
N ARG A 140 17.55 8.53 -22.74
CA ARG A 140 16.15 8.98 -22.82
C ARG A 140 15.96 10.17 -23.76
N ASP A 141 16.73 11.24 -23.58
CA ASP A 141 16.54 12.48 -24.36
C ASP A 141 16.79 12.28 -25.86
N VAL A 142 17.64 11.32 -26.21
CA VAL A 142 17.95 10.95 -27.60
C VAL A 142 16.81 10.16 -28.23
N ILE A 143 16.21 9.23 -27.48
CA ILE A 143 15.17 8.33 -28.01
C ILE A 143 13.75 8.91 -27.88
N TRP A 144 13.53 9.95 -27.06
CA TRP A 144 12.19 10.41 -26.72
C TRP A 144 11.37 10.86 -27.94
N GLY A 145 12.02 11.53 -28.89
CA GLY A 145 11.37 11.91 -30.15
C GLY A 145 10.88 10.70 -30.94
N PHE A 146 11.65 9.61 -30.96
CA PHE A 146 11.28 8.35 -31.62
C PHE A 146 10.15 7.63 -30.87
N VAL A 147 10.22 7.54 -29.54
CA VAL A 147 9.16 6.98 -28.69
C VAL A 147 7.81 7.67 -28.94
N THR A 148 7.82 9.01 -28.99
CA THR A 148 6.60 9.80 -29.22
C THR A 148 5.96 9.49 -30.57
N ARG A 149 6.76 9.48 -31.66
CA ARG A 149 6.25 9.19 -33.00
C ARG A 149 5.75 7.75 -33.14
N PHE A 150 6.49 6.78 -32.58
CA PHE A 150 6.07 5.39 -32.59
C PHE A 150 4.76 5.19 -31.81
N HIS A 151 4.68 5.76 -30.60
CA HIS A 151 3.50 5.67 -29.74
C HIS A 151 2.26 6.26 -30.39
N GLU A 152 2.37 7.46 -30.96
CA GLU A 152 1.27 8.12 -31.66
C GLU A 152 0.75 7.26 -32.83
N TRP A 153 1.68 6.73 -33.63
CA TRP A 153 1.34 5.86 -34.75
C TRP A 153 0.68 4.55 -34.31
N ILE A 154 1.32 3.79 -33.41
CA ILE A 154 0.80 2.47 -33.01
C ILE A 154 -0.49 2.58 -32.19
N SER A 155 -0.66 3.66 -31.42
CA SER A 155 -1.91 3.94 -30.70
C SER A 155 -3.04 4.27 -31.66
N SER A 156 -2.77 5.02 -32.75
CA SER A 156 -3.77 5.29 -33.79
C SER A 156 -4.20 4.00 -34.50
N VAL A 157 -3.27 3.09 -34.81
CA VAL A 157 -3.58 1.77 -35.37
C VAL A 157 -4.42 0.96 -34.38
N ALA A 158 -4.02 0.87 -33.10
CA ALA A 158 -4.74 0.10 -32.09
C ALA A 158 -6.15 0.64 -31.81
N ALA A 159 -6.33 1.97 -31.82
CA ALA A 159 -7.64 2.60 -31.66
C ALA A 159 -8.58 2.34 -32.84
N SER A 160 -8.02 2.19 -34.05
CA SER A 160 -8.80 1.91 -35.27
C SER A 160 -9.10 0.42 -35.42
N SER A 161 -8.12 -0.44 -35.14
CA SER A 161 -8.25 -1.90 -35.19
C SER A 161 -7.19 -2.55 -34.29
N PRO A 162 -7.61 -3.12 -33.14
CA PRO A 162 -6.72 -3.82 -32.23
C PRO A 162 -6.01 -5.03 -32.87
N ASP A 163 -6.70 -5.75 -33.77
CA ASP A 163 -6.14 -6.90 -34.49
C ASP A 163 -5.07 -6.46 -35.52
N GLN A 164 -5.29 -5.33 -36.20
CA GLN A 164 -4.28 -4.77 -37.11
C GLN A 164 -3.03 -4.34 -36.35
N ALA A 165 -3.17 -3.82 -35.13
CA ALA A 165 -2.02 -3.52 -34.28
C ALA A 165 -1.24 -4.79 -33.87
N ASP A 166 -1.91 -5.94 -33.68
CA ASP A 166 -1.23 -7.22 -33.43
C ASP A 166 -0.43 -7.68 -34.66
N GLU A 167 -1.00 -7.55 -35.86
CA GLU A 167 -0.31 -7.85 -37.12
C GLU A 167 0.92 -6.96 -37.31
N VAL A 168 0.79 -5.67 -37.00
CA VAL A 168 1.89 -4.71 -37.06
C VAL A 168 3.00 -5.05 -36.07
N VAL A 169 2.66 -5.37 -34.81
CA VAL A 169 3.65 -5.78 -33.80
C VAL A 169 4.37 -7.06 -34.24
N THR A 170 3.63 -8.02 -34.78
CA THR A 170 4.19 -9.27 -35.32
C THR A 170 5.13 -8.99 -36.49
N ALA A 171 4.74 -8.10 -37.42
CA ALA A 171 5.59 -7.68 -38.52
C ALA A 171 6.88 -6.98 -38.04
N LEU A 172 6.81 -6.14 -37.01
CA LEU A 172 7.98 -5.50 -36.40
C LEU A 172 8.92 -6.53 -35.76
N GLN A 173 8.40 -7.55 -35.09
CA GLN A 173 9.20 -8.64 -34.54
C GLN A 173 9.92 -9.44 -35.64
N HIS A 174 9.23 -9.75 -36.75
CA HIS A 174 9.86 -10.40 -37.90
C HIS A 174 10.95 -9.54 -38.54
N ARG A 175 10.73 -8.22 -38.67
CA ARG A 175 11.77 -7.28 -39.15
C ARG A 175 12.98 -7.26 -38.21
N ALA A 176 12.74 -7.24 -36.90
CA ALA A 176 13.82 -7.26 -35.92
C ALA A 176 14.68 -8.53 -36.05
N LEU A 177 14.04 -9.69 -36.21
CA LEU A 177 14.72 -10.97 -36.46
C LEU A 177 15.52 -10.96 -37.76
N PHE A 178 14.97 -10.40 -38.84
CA PHE A 178 15.67 -10.26 -40.12
C PHE A 178 16.95 -9.40 -39.98
N HIS A 179 16.92 -8.39 -39.11
CA HIS A 179 18.07 -7.54 -38.81
C HIS A 179 18.99 -8.09 -37.69
N GLY A 180 18.74 -9.31 -37.20
CA GLY A 180 19.61 -9.97 -36.22
C GLY A 180 19.34 -9.58 -34.76
N TRP A 181 18.17 -9.02 -34.46
CA TRP A 181 17.75 -8.67 -33.10
C TRP A 181 16.66 -9.62 -32.57
N PRO A 182 16.72 -10.07 -31.30
CA PRO A 182 17.81 -9.87 -30.34
C PRO A 182 19.00 -10.79 -30.66
N GLY A 183 20.23 -10.28 -30.51
CA GLY A 183 21.45 -10.98 -30.95
C GLY A 183 21.54 -12.42 -30.45
N THR A 184 21.79 -13.37 -31.36
CA THR A 184 21.90 -14.80 -31.06
C THR A 184 23.06 -15.09 -30.11
N ILE A 185 22.77 -15.50 -28.87
CA ILE A 185 23.72 -16.10 -27.94
C ILE A 185 24.15 -17.47 -28.50
N SER A 186 25.39 -17.58 -28.97
CA SER A 186 26.00 -18.87 -29.36
C SER A 186 26.28 -19.72 -28.11
N THR A 187 25.56 -20.82 -27.95
CA THR A 187 25.89 -21.89 -27.01
C THR A 187 27.14 -22.64 -27.47
N ALA A 188 28.22 -22.56 -26.70
CA ALA A 188 29.41 -23.39 -26.89
C ALA A 188 29.20 -24.78 -26.27
N THR A 189 29.04 -25.78 -27.13
CA THR A 189 29.25 -27.20 -26.84
C THR A 189 30.74 -27.49 -26.64
N GLY A 190 31.09 -28.21 -25.56
CA GLY A 190 32.46 -28.62 -25.27
C GLY A 190 32.54 -29.80 -24.28
N SER A 191 32.28 -30.99 -24.83
CA SER A 191 32.90 -32.30 -24.59
C SER A 191 33.22 -32.83 -23.18
N GLU A 192 32.68 -34.02 -22.95
CA GLU A 192 33.05 -35.04 -21.97
C GLU A 192 34.53 -35.45 -22.02
N SER A 193 35.10 -35.79 -20.85
CA SER A 193 36.04 -36.91 -20.74
C SER A 193 36.14 -37.43 -19.29
N HIS A 194 35.75 -38.69 -19.11
CA HIS A 194 35.99 -39.52 -17.93
C HIS A 194 37.50 -39.71 -17.64
N SER A 195 37.87 -39.83 -16.36
CA SER A 195 38.81 -40.87 -15.88
C SER A 195 38.89 -40.94 -14.36
N SER A 196 38.71 -42.16 -13.86
CA SER A 196 38.85 -42.67 -12.50
C SER A 196 40.27 -42.52 -11.92
N GLN A 197 40.40 -42.42 -10.59
CA GLN A 197 41.13 -43.38 -9.73
C GLN A 197 41.25 -42.88 -8.27
N ALA A 198 40.87 -43.74 -7.33
CA ALA A 198 41.35 -43.72 -5.95
C ALA A 198 42.76 -44.35 -5.88
N PRO A 199 43.54 -44.13 -4.81
CA PRO A 199 43.49 -45.13 -3.73
C PRO A 199 43.64 -44.58 -2.29
N SER A 200 43.22 -45.46 -1.39
CA SER A 200 43.22 -45.44 0.07
C SER A 200 44.59 -45.22 0.73
N THR A 201 44.64 -44.63 1.94
CA THR A 201 45.32 -45.24 3.11
C THR A 201 44.94 -44.58 4.45
N GLN A 202 44.98 -45.41 5.50
CA GLN A 202 44.61 -45.25 6.90
C GLN A 202 45.60 -44.41 7.74
N HIS A 203 45.13 -43.81 8.84
CA HIS A 203 45.62 -43.99 10.24
C HIS A 203 44.89 -42.97 11.17
N GLN A 204 44.06 -43.43 12.14
CA GLN A 204 44.40 -43.75 13.55
C GLN A 204 44.33 -42.48 14.45
N GLN A 205 43.19 -42.26 15.13
CA GLN A 205 42.99 -42.46 16.58
C GLN A 205 44.07 -41.83 17.47
N ASP A 206 43.68 -40.83 18.26
CA ASP A 206 43.77 -40.96 19.72
C ASP A 206 42.91 -39.92 20.48
N LEU A 207 42.28 -40.41 21.55
CA LEU A 207 41.58 -39.67 22.57
C LEU A 207 42.54 -38.83 23.40
N VAL A 208 42.06 -37.73 24.01
CA VAL A 208 42.12 -37.47 25.47
C VAL A 208 41.34 -36.17 25.74
N SER A 209 40.31 -36.27 26.57
CA SER A 209 39.88 -35.18 27.47
C SER A 209 40.41 -35.50 28.88
N PRO A 210 40.65 -34.51 29.75
CA PRO A 210 39.62 -34.29 30.77
C PRO A 210 39.41 -32.83 31.22
N SER A 211 38.14 -32.61 31.59
CA SER A 211 37.51 -31.68 32.54
C SER A 211 38.37 -31.04 33.65
N THR A 212 38.06 -29.80 34.07
CA THR A 212 37.31 -29.48 35.31
C THR A 212 37.09 -27.98 35.57
N SER A 213 35.99 -27.70 36.30
CA SER A 213 35.36 -26.45 36.71
C SER A 213 36.17 -25.47 37.58
N ALA A 214 35.81 -24.17 37.55
CA ALA A 214 35.65 -23.32 38.74
C ALA A 214 34.99 -21.94 38.42
N VAL A 215 34.08 -21.53 39.31
CA VAL A 215 33.34 -20.25 39.47
C VAL A 215 33.22 -20.06 41.02
N PRO A 216 33.01 -18.89 41.70
CA PRO A 216 32.62 -17.51 41.27
C PRO A 216 33.25 -16.25 41.99
N THR A 217 32.93 -15.05 41.44
CA THR A 217 32.60 -13.70 42.05
C THR A 217 33.62 -12.87 42.84
N PRO A 218 33.37 -11.54 43.11
CA PRO A 218 32.62 -10.49 42.38
C PRO A 218 33.38 -9.13 42.32
N VAL A 219 33.02 -8.22 41.40
CA VAL A 219 33.31 -6.78 41.57
C VAL A 219 32.10 -5.93 41.15
N VAL A 220 31.76 -5.02 42.03
CA VAL A 220 30.68 -4.02 41.99
C VAL A 220 31.10 -2.82 41.12
N VAL A 221 30.12 -2.17 40.46
CA VAL A 221 29.89 -0.70 40.41
C VAL A 221 29.36 -0.23 39.03
N SER A 222 28.32 0.61 39.14
CA SER A 222 27.92 1.73 38.26
C SER A 222 26.82 1.49 37.23
N ALA A 223 25.65 2.00 37.61
CA ALA A 223 24.49 2.27 36.78
C ALA A 223 24.74 3.38 35.75
N GLN A 224 24.41 3.13 34.49
CA GLN A 224 24.00 4.14 33.52
C GLN A 224 22.97 3.51 32.58
N GLY A 225 21.83 4.20 32.43
CA GLY A 225 20.61 3.65 31.86
C GLY A 225 20.74 3.19 30.42
N SER A 226 20.57 1.89 30.19
CA SER A 226 20.20 1.34 28.90
C SER A 226 18.70 1.04 28.91
N LYS A 227 18.00 1.54 27.90
CA LYS A 227 16.63 1.10 27.60
C LYS A 227 16.69 -0.42 27.42
N ALA A 228 16.11 -1.16 28.36
CA ALA A 228 16.02 -2.60 28.29
C ALA A 228 15.17 -3.00 27.08
N ALA A 229 15.83 -3.31 25.96
CA ALA A 229 15.27 -4.23 25.00
C ALA A 229 15.26 -5.60 25.68
N SER A 230 14.17 -5.93 26.37
CA SER A 230 13.89 -7.29 26.82
C SER A 230 13.57 -8.11 25.58
N GLN A 231 14.61 -8.49 24.83
CA GLN A 231 14.49 -9.56 23.85
C GLN A 231 14.49 -10.87 24.64
N LEU A 232 13.28 -11.29 25.05
CA LEU A 232 13.06 -12.64 25.54
C LEU A 232 13.65 -13.63 24.53
N PRO A 233 14.28 -14.73 24.98
CA PRO A 233 14.94 -15.69 24.11
C PRO A 233 13.95 -16.20 23.07
N VAL A 234 14.28 -15.99 21.79
CA VAL A 234 13.56 -16.60 20.67
C VAL A 234 14.13 -18.01 20.54
N THR A 235 13.29 -19.04 20.59
CA THR A 235 13.74 -20.39 20.24
C THR A 235 13.05 -20.80 18.95
N THR A 236 13.86 -21.02 17.92
CA THR A 236 13.43 -21.71 16.70
C THR A 236 13.45 -23.20 17.00
N GLU A 237 12.28 -23.77 17.30
CA GLU A 237 12.11 -25.19 17.59
C GLU A 237 11.58 -25.85 16.31
N HIS A 238 12.49 -26.36 15.46
CA HIS A 238 12.09 -27.10 14.27
C HIS A 238 11.58 -28.49 14.67
N GLN A 239 10.26 -28.62 14.84
CA GLN A 239 9.62 -29.90 15.15
C GLN A 239 9.59 -30.86 13.94
N HIS A 240 9.77 -30.34 12.72
CA HIS A 240 9.73 -31.12 11.48
C HIS A 240 11.14 -31.30 10.90
N ASP A 241 11.55 -32.55 10.68
CA ASP A 241 12.91 -32.93 10.26
C ASP A 241 13.35 -32.22 8.98
N LEU A 242 12.47 -32.14 7.97
CA LEU A 242 12.75 -31.45 6.73
C LEU A 242 13.02 -29.94 6.92
N LEU A 243 12.21 -29.24 7.72
CA LEU A 243 12.40 -27.80 7.97
C LEU A 243 13.70 -27.52 8.71
N LYS A 244 14.08 -28.40 9.65
CA LYS A 244 15.33 -28.28 10.41
C LYS A 244 16.56 -28.30 9.50
N VAL A 245 16.52 -29.10 8.44
CA VAL A 245 17.61 -29.21 7.47
C VAL A 245 17.52 -28.11 6.42
N GLU A 246 16.36 -27.87 5.82
CA GLU A 246 16.26 -26.97 4.65
C GLU A 246 16.32 -25.48 5.02
N LEU A 247 15.88 -25.07 6.21
CA LEU A 247 15.91 -23.65 6.61
C LEU A 247 17.32 -23.10 6.93
N ILE A 248 18.30 -23.97 7.14
CA ILE A 248 19.71 -23.58 7.34
C ILE A 248 20.51 -23.58 6.02
N VAL A 249 19.96 -24.15 4.95
CA VAL A 249 20.63 -24.23 3.65
C VAL A 249 20.61 -22.85 3.00
N ALA A 250 21.77 -22.39 2.54
CA ALA A 250 21.86 -21.12 1.80
C ALA A 250 20.98 -21.18 0.52
N PRO A 251 20.20 -20.13 0.22
CA PRO A 251 19.30 -20.14 -0.92
C PRO A 251 20.09 -20.14 -2.23
N VAL A 252 19.91 -21.18 -3.03
CA VAL A 252 20.51 -21.32 -4.38
C VAL A 252 19.56 -20.81 -5.49
N PHE A 253 18.31 -20.48 -5.13
CA PHE A 253 17.24 -20.02 -6.04
C PHE A 253 17.01 -20.92 -7.27
N GLN A 254 17.16 -22.23 -7.10
CA GLN A 254 16.80 -23.25 -8.09
C GLN A 254 15.64 -24.09 -7.57
N TYR A 255 14.70 -24.45 -8.44
CA TYR A 255 13.56 -25.29 -8.07
C TYR A 255 14.03 -26.73 -7.82
N LYS A 256 13.86 -27.22 -6.59
CA LYS A 256 14.28 -28.56 -6.15
C LYS A 256 13.12 -29.55 -5.97
N GLY A 257 11.87 -29.08 -6.00
CA GLY A 257 10.70 -29.94 -5.74
C GLY A 257 10.67 -30.53 -4.32
N ILE A 258 11.21 -29.83 -3.31
CA ILE A 258 11.26 -30.28 -1.91
C ILE A 258 9.86 -30.66 -1.38
N ILE A 259 8.86 -29.86 -1.73
CA ILE A 259 7.45 -30.13 -1.41
C ILE A 259 6.82 -30.86 -2.60
N ALA A 260 6.42 -32.10 -2.37
CA ALA A 260 6.07 -33.05 -3.43
C ALA A 260 4.56 -33.08 -3.79
N SER A 261 3.69 -32.72 -2.85
CA SER A 261 2.23 -32.80 -3.02
C SER A 261 1.51 -31.78 -2.14
N MET A 262 0.19 -31.63 -2.34
CA MET A 262 -0.64 -30.73 -1.52
C MET A 262 -0.77 -31.21 -0.07
N ASP A 263 -0.81 -32.52 0.16
CA ASP A 263 -0.85 -33.09 1.51
C ASP A 263 0.47 -32.80 2.25
N HIS A 264 1.60 -33.03 1.57
CA HIS A 264 2.92 -32.69 2.11
C HIS A 264 3.05 -31.17 2.35
N PHE A 265 2.52 -30.33 1.46
CA PHE A 265 2.45 -28.89 1.69
C PHE A 265 1.67 -28.54 2.95
N THR A 266 0.49 -29.14 3.15
CA THR A 266 -0.38 -28.82 4.30
C THR A 266 0.30 -29.16 5.61
N GLU A 267 0.90 -30.35 5.70
CA GLU A 267 1.69 -30.79 6.86
C GLU A 267 2.87 -29.84 7.12
N LEU A 268 3.65 -29.54 6.07
CA LEU A 268 4.85 -28.71 6.21
C LEU A 268 4.50 -27.26 6.52
N ASN A 269 3.42 -26.72 5.96
CA ASN A 269 2.95 -25.37 6.24
C ASN A 269 2.49 -25.25 7.69
N ASP A 270 1.72 -26.21 8.19
CA ASP A 270 1.29 -26.25 9.59
C ASP A 270 2.46 -26.32 10.56
N ALA A 271 3.50 -27.11 10.23
CA ALA A 271 4.73 -27.16 11.00
C ALA A 271 5.51 -25.84 10.90
N TYR A 272 5.57 -25.25 9.70
CA TYR A 272 6.27 -24.00 9.46
C TYR A 272 5.58 -22.84 10.16
N GLU A 273 4.24 -22.76 10.25
CA GLU A 273 3.59 -21.69 11.01
C GLU A 273 3.92 -21.74 12.52
N ARG A 274 4.23 -22.93 13.06
CA ARG A 274 4.58 -23.17 14.47
C ARG A 274 6.09 -23.17 14.77
N HIS A 275 6.94 -22.81 13.80
CA HIS A 275 8.40 -22.91 13.92
C HIS A 275 9.04 -21.99 14.99
N VAL A 276 8.46 -20.80 15.25
CA VAL A 276 8.95 -19.88 16.28
C VAL A 276 8.10 -20.04 17.53
N LYS A 277 8.80 -20.37 18.61
CA LYS A 277 8.22 -20.51 19.93
C LYS A 277 8.82 -19.47 20.88
N ARG A 278 7.94 -18.88 21.68
CA ARG A 278 8.25 -17.90 22.72
C ARG A 278 7.97 -18.49 24.09
N GLU A 279 8.39 -17.77 25.13
CA GLU A 279 8.01 -18.07 26.49
C GLU A 279 6.48 -18.10 26.62
N ALA A 280 5.95 -19.30 26.82
CA ALA A 280 4.54 -19.57 27.01
C ALA A 280 4.10 -19.12 28.41
N GLY A 281 2.81 -18.82 28.57
CA GLY A 281 2.21 -18.64 29.89
C GLY A 281 2.00 -19.98 30.59
N ALA A 282 1.03 -20.04 31.50
CA ALA A 282 0.60 -21.29 32.11
C ALA A 282 0.24 -22.32 31.03
N ALA A 283 0.71 -23.56 31.23
CA ALA A 283 0.39 -24.68 30.36
C ALA A 283 -1.11 -24.99 30.41
N PRO A 284 -1.71 -25.57 29.36
CA PRO A 284 -3.14 -25.91 29.34
C PRO A 284 -3.63 -26.69 30.56
N GLU A 285 -2.80 -27.59 31.08
CA GLU A 285 -3.04 -28.41 32.26
C GLU A 285 -3.00 -27.63 33.59
N ASP A 286 -2.24 -26.54 33.64
CA ASP A 286 -2.04 -25.70 34.83
C ASP A 286 -2.91 -24.44 34.81
N ASP A 287 -3.49 -24.09 33.66
CA ASP A 287 -4.32 -22.92 33.46
C ASP A 287 -5.82 -23.28 33.59
N VAL A 288 -6.40 -22.91 34.72
CA VAL A 288 -7.84 -23.11 35.00
C VAL A 288 -8.74 -22.41 33.98
N SER A 289 -8.24 -21.37 33.31
CA SER A 289 -8.99 -20.64 32.29
C SER A 289 -8.88 -21.24 30.89
N TRP A 290 -8.09 -22.29 30.70
CA TRP A 290 -7.94 -22.94 29.40
C TRP A 290 -9.29 -23.50 28.90
N PRO A 291 -9.66 -23.28 27.63
CA PRO A 291 -10.95 -23.72 27.09
C PRO A 291 -10.91 -25.20 26.67
N VAL A 292 -10.98 -26.10 27.65
CA VAL A 292 -10.88 -27.55 27.46
C VAL A 292 -12.13 -28.12 26.79
N SER A 293 -13.33 -27.67 27.19
CA SER A 293 -14.60 -28.21 26.68
C SER A 293 -15.22 -27.35 25.58
N ALA A 294 -16.11 -27.95 24.79
CA ALA A 294 -16.87 -27.23 23.75
C ALA A 294 -17.74 -26.12 24.36
N GLU A 295 -18.32 -26.34 25.54
CA GLU A 295 -19.14 -25.33 26.24
C GLU A 295 -18.29 -24.15 26.72
N GLN A 296 -17.07 -24.40 27.20
CA GLN A 296 -16.14 -23.34 27.58
C GLN A 296 -15.71 -22.53 26.35
N GLN A 297 -15.38 -23.21 25.24
CA GLN A 297 -15.05 -22.56 23.98
C GLN A 297 -16.21 -21.70 23.47
N GLN A 298 -17.44 -22.22 23.52
CA GLN A 298 -18.63 -21.49 23.14
C GLN A 298 -18.86 -20.25 24.03
N SER A 299 -18.62 -20.34 25.34
CA SER A 299 -18.69 -19.20 26.25
C SER A 299 -17.69 -18.09 25.88
N TYR A 300 -16.46 -18.46 25.54
CA TYR A 300 -15.45 -17.52 25.05
C TYR A 300 -15.85 -16.85 23.72
N VAL A 301 -16.40 -17.64 22.79
CA VAL A 301 -16.92 -17.15 21.50
C VAL A 301 -18.10 -16.20 21.71
N GLN A 302 -19.04 -16.56 22.58
CA GLN A 302 -20.20 -15.73 22.91
C GLN A 302 -19.77 -14.39 23.50
N LYS A 303 -18.79 -14.39 24.40
CA LYS A 303 -18.22 -13.16 24.98
C LYS A 303 -17.63 -12.27 23.89
N LEU A 304 -16.81 -12.83 23.00
CA LEU A 304 -16.16 -12.07 21.93
C LEU A 304 -17.18 -11.55 20.90
N PHE A 305 -18.19 -12.35 20.57
CA PHE A 305 -19.31 -11.92 19.73
C PHE A 305 -19.96 -10.67 20.31
N GLY A 306 -20.30 -10.71 21.61
CA GLY A 306 -20.83 -9.56 22.34
C GLY A 306 -19.92 -8.34 22.27
N CYS A 307 -18.60 -8.51 22.41
CA CYS A 307 -17.64 -7.41 22.28
C CYS A 307 -17.60 -6.81 20.86
N ILE A 308 -17.69 -7.62 19.81
CA ILE A 308 -17.70 -7.12 18.42
C ILE A 308 -19.00 -6.37 18.13
N THR A 309 -20.13 -6.88 18.63
CA THR A 309 -21.46 -6.32 18.37
C THR A 309 -21.90 -5.23 19.36
N ASP A 310 -21.16 -5.02 20.46
CA ASP A 310 -21.30 -3.84 21.33
C ASP A 310 -20.81 -2.61 20.56
N LEU A 311 -21.75 -1.75 20.18
CA LEU A 311 -21.54 -0.56 19.35
C LEU A 311 -22.01 0.72 20.04
N ASP A 312 -22.25 0.67 21.35
CA ASP A 312 -22.75 1.81 22.11
C ASP A 312 -21.66 2.86 22.34
N ASP A 313 -20.43 2.40 22.56
CA ASP A 313 -19.27 3.26 22.83
C ASP A 313 -17.96 2.59 22.38
N PHE A 314 -17.41 3.06 21.26
CA PHE A 314 -16.15 2.63 20.69
C PHE A 314 -15.35 3.81 20.13
N PHE A 315 -14.06 3.62 19.93
CA PHE A 315 -13.10 4.67 19.61
C PHE A 315 -13.47 5.49 18.38
N GLU A 316 -13.84 4.84 17.27
CA GLU A 316 -14.21 5.54 16.03
C GLU A 316 -15.48 6.38 16.21
N LEU A 317 -16.47 5.90 16.98
CA LEU A 317 -17.67 6.66 17.34
C LEU A 317 -17.33 7.87 18.22
N ARG A 318 -16.49 7.70 19.26
CA ARG A 318 -16.03 8.81 20.10
C ARG A 318 -15.27 9.86 19.29
N LYS A 319 -14.41 9.42 18.37
CA LYS A 319 -13.67 10.29 17.46
C LYS A 319 -14.60 11.08 16.52
N ALA A 320 -15.63 10.41 15.98
CA ALA A 320 -16.64 11.05 15.15
C ALA A 320 -17.41 12.12 15.95
N ARG A 321 -17.90 11.79 17.15
CA ARG A 321 -18.58 12.73 18.07
C ARG A 321 -17.71 13.93 18.40
N GLU A 322 -16.43 13.72 18.66
CA GLU A 322 -15.52 14.83 18.97
C GLU A 322 -15.30 15.75 17.76
N ARG A 323 -15.17 15.18 16.55
CA ARG A 323 -15.08 15.96 15.31
C ARG A 323 -16.33 16.82 15.10
N LEU A 324 -17.52 16.25 15.28
CA LEU A 324 -18.77 17.01 15.19
C LEU A 324 -18.80 18.16 16.20
N GLY A 325 -18.43 17.91 17.46
CA GLY A 325 -18.37 18.93 18.49
C GLY A 325 -17.37 20.07 18.16
N ASN A 326 -16.23 19.74 17.56
CA ASN A 326 -15.26 20.76 17.13
C ASN A 326 -15.79 21.61 15.95
N ILE A 327 -16.46 20.98 14.97
CA ILE A 327 -17.08 21.69 13.84
C ILE A 327 -18.17 22.66 14.34
N GLN A 328 -19.03 22.21 15.25
CA GLN A 328 -20.09 23.03 15.83
C GLN A 328 -19.55 24.23 16.61
N LYS A 329 -18.47 24.04 17.39
CA LYS A 329 -17.78 25.14 18.10
C LYS A 329 -17.22 26.18 17.14
N THR A 330 -16.52 25.75 16.09
CA THR A 330 -15.97 26.68 15.09
C THR A 330 -17.08 27.44 14.35
N GLN A 331 -18.22 26.82 14.06
CA GLN A 331 -19.37 27.51 13.47
C GLN A 331 -19.98 28.55 14.42
N GLN A 332 -20.10 28.24 15.72
CA GLN A 332 -20.58 29.19 16.72
C GLN A 332 -19.63 30.38 16.93
N GLU A 333 -18.32 30.14 16.97
CA GLU A 333 -17.30 31.20 17.09
C GLU A 333 -17.28 32.11 15.86
N THR A 334 -17.48 31.56 14.66
CA THR A 334 -17.55 32.35 13.41
C THR A 334 -18.81 33.22 13.38
N LEU A 335 -19.95 32.73 13.88
CA LEU A 335 -21.20 33.50 13.96
C LEU A 335 -21.17 34.58 15.07
N ALA A 336 -20.32 34.43 16.08
CA ALA A 336 -20.14 35.40 17.16
C ALA A 336 -19.13 36.52 16.82
N ALA A 337 -18.31 36.34 15.78
CA ALA A 337 -17.22 37.25 15.42
C ALA A 337 -17.51 38.18 14.23
N GLU A 338 -18.72 38.21 13.68
CA GLU A 338 -19.11 39.19 12.65
C GLU A 338 -19.26 40.60 13.27
N PRO A 339 -18.41 41.59 12.94
CA PRO A 339 -18.76 42.99 13.14
C PRO A 339 -19.76 43.41 12.06
N VAL A 340 -20.73 44.22 12.47
CA VAL A 340 -21.72 44.87 11.61
C VAL A 340 -21.03 45.65 10.50
N GLU A 341 -20.92 45.10 9.28
CA GLU A 341 -20.92 45.96 8.08
C GLU A 341 -21.33 45.23 6.79
N ASN A 342 -22.19 45.92 6.05
CA ASN A 342 -22.66 45.63 4.68
C ASN A 342 -23.81 44.64 4.49
N GLN A 343 -24.92 44.93 5.20
CA GLN A 343 -26.25 44.73 4.61
C GLN A 343 -26.48 45.73 3.46
N ARG A 344 -26.16 45.36 2.21
CA ARG A 344 -26.83 45.94 1.03
C ARG A 344 -26.67 45.06 -0.20
N LYS A 345 -27.84 44.64 -0.72
CA LYS A 345 -28.14 43.99 -2.01
C LYS A 345 -27.94 42.47 -2.09
N ARG A 346 -29.03 41.74 -1.85
CA ARG A 346 -29.88 41.23 -2.95
C ARG A 346 -31.22 40.73 -2.39
N ARG A 347 -32.30 41.23 -2.98
CA ARG A 347 -33.69 40.90 -2.65
C ARG A 347 -34.34 40.30 -3.90
N ARG A 348 -35.17 39.29 -3.67
CA ARG A 348 -36.29 38.73 -4.47
C ARG A 348 -36.02 37.58 -5.44
N GLY A 349 -36.54 36.42 -5.02
CA GLY A 349 -37.52 35.62 -5.75
C GLY A 349 -38.24 34.68 -4.77
N PRO A 350 -39.57 34.75 -4.59
CA PRO A 350 -40.33 33.82 -3.77
C PRO A 350 -40.84 32.66 -4.63
N ASP A 351 -40.85 31.44 -4.10
CA ASP A 351 -42.05 30.60 -4.13
C ASP A 351 -41.87 29.44 -3.16
N GLY A 352 -42.92 29.24 -2.36
CA GLY A 352 -42.96 28.25 -1.31
C GLY A 352 -43.14 26.85 -1.89
N GLN A 353 -42.41 25.91 -1.31
CA GLN A 353 -42.85 24.53 -1.20
C GLN A 353 -42.30 23.95 0.09
N THR A 354 -43.24 23.65 0.98
CA THR A 354 -43.26 22.52 1.92
C THR A 354 -41.95 22.19 2.62
N VAL A 355 -41.93 22.49 3.91
CA VAL A 355 -41.05 21.91 4.94
C VAL A 355 -41.18 20.38 4.89
N SER A 356 -40.40 19.77 4.00
CA SER A 356 -39.92 18.41 4.15
C SER A 356 -38.87 18.47 5.24
N SER A 357 -39.04 17.67 6.28
CA SER A 357 -38.01 17.40 7.28
C SER A 357 -36.84 16.70 6.57
N ASP A 358 -35.97 17.48 5.94
CA ASP A 358 -34.77 16.97 5.29
C ASP A 358 -33.85 16.38 6.37
N PRO A 359 -33.30 15.16 6.16
CA PRO A 359 -32.29 14.62 7.03
C PRO A 359 -31.14 15.61 7.12
N ALA A 360 -30.69 15.90 8.35
CA ALA A 360 -29.69 16.92 8.64
C ALA A 360 -28.52 16.83 7.64
N ALA A 361 -28.31 17.90 6.86
CA ALA A 361 -27.27 17.90 5.85
C ALA A 361 -25.89 17.71 6.51
N ARG A 362 -25.07 16.79 5.97
CA ARG A 362 -23.72 16.51 6.47
C ARG A 362 -22.91 17.82 6.62
N PRO A 363 -22.37 18.13 7.81
CA PRO A 363 -21.54 19.30 8.01
C PRO A 363 -20.30 19.31 7.10
N LYS A 364 -19.90 20.51 6.63
CA LYS A 364 -18.63 20.67 5.87
C LYS A 364 -17.43 20.28 6.74
N GLY A 365 -16.51 19.50 6.17
CA GLY A 365 -15.31 19.00 6.86
C GLY A 365 -15.51 17.68 7.62
N MET A 366 -16.69 17.06 7.53
CA MET A 366 -16.97 15.75 8.12
C MET A 366 -16.92 14.63 7.07
N SER A 367 -16.20 13.55 7.37
CA SER A 367 -16.12 12.40 6.46
C SER A 367 -17.47 11.69 6.33
N LYS A 368 -17.68 10.94 5.25
CA LYS A 368 -18.91 10.14 5.06
C LYS A 368 -19.06 9.11 6.18
N THR A 369 -17.96 8.46 6.56
CA THR A 369 -17.92 7.45 7.62
C THR A 369 -18.26 8.04 8.98
N ASP A 370 -17.62 9.13 9.39
CA ASP A 370 -17.92 9.77 10.68
C ASP A 370 -19.39 10.22 10.75
N TRP A 371 -19.94 10.70 9.64
CA TRP A 371 -21.34 11.14 9.60
C TRP A 371 -22.30 9.96 9.80
N ALA A 372 -22.04 8.83 9.14
CA ALA A 372 -22.82 7.61 9.32
C ALA A 372 -22.76 7.08 10.76
N LEU A 373 -21.65 7.28 11.47
CA LEU A 373 -21.49 6.87 12.87
C LEU A 373 -22.31 7.70 13.85
N ILE A 374 -22.66 8.94 13.52
CA ILE A 374 -23.39 9.85 14.44
C ILE A 374 -24.87 9.95 14.09
N ASP A 375 -25.30 9.41 12.95
CA ASP A 375 -26.72 9.38 12.60
C ASP A 375 -27.52 8.63 13.67
N GLU A 376 -28.49 9.31 14.27
CA GLU A 376 -29.36 8.77 15.32
C GLU A 376 -30.24 7.61 14.80
N ASN A 377 -30.43 7.52 13.49
CA ASN A 377 -31.18 6.44 12.85
C ASN A 377 -30.31 5.24 12.47
N SER A 378 -29.00 5.28 12.73
CA SER A 378 -28.11 4.17 12.42
C SER A 378 -28.42 2.95 13.28
N THR A 379 -28.68 1.83 12.62
CA THR A 379 -28.76 0.52 13.25
C THR A 379 -27.37 0.02 13.68
N PRO A 380 -27.26 -0.92 14.62
CA PRO A 380 -25.99 -1.57 14.95
C PRO A 380 -25.27 -2.13 13.71
N VAL A 381 -26.01 -2.73 12.78
CA VAL A 381 -25.43 -3.26 11.54
C VAL A 381 -24.84 -2.15 10.67
N SER A 382 -25.52 -1.02 10.52
CA SER A 382 -25.03 0.10 9.72
C SER A 382 -23.85 0.82 10.37
N LEU A 383 -23.80 0.89 11.70
CA LEU A 383 -22.64 1.41 12.43
C LEU A 383 -21.40 0.56 12.17
N LEU A 384 -21.53 -0.77 12.29
CA LEU A 384 -20.40 -1.67 12.04
C LEU A 384 -19.99 -1.63 10.56
N GLU A 385 -20.96 -1.66 9.63
CA GLU A 385 -20.71 -1.54 8.19
C GLU A 385 -19.96 -0.24 7.84
N ALA A 386 -20.29 0.88 8.50
CA ALA A 386 -19.58 2.14 8.29
C ALA A 386 -18.08 2.01 8.63
N VAL A 387 -17.73 1.26 9.69
CA VAL A 387 -16.33 1.07 10.10
C VAL A 387 -15.61 0.03 9.24
N ILE A 388 -16.26 -1.10 8.95
CA ILE A 388 -15.61 -2.23 8.25
C ILE A 388 -15.80 -2.21 6.73
N HIS A 389 -16.58 -1.26 6.21
CA HIS A 389 -16.83 -1.00 4.79
C HIS A 389 -17.53 -2.15 4.03
N HIS A 390 -18.16 -3.07 4.74
CA HIS A 390 -19.02 -4.10 4.17
C HIS A 390 -20.01 -4.58 5.23
N ARG A 391 -21.11 -5.18 4.76
CA ARG A 391 -22.09 -5.79 5.63
C ARG A 391 -21.59 -7.16 6.10
N ILE A 392 -21.67 -7.43 7.39
CA ILE A 392 -21.31 -8.72 7.99
C ILE A 392 -22.53 -9.34 8.69
N SER A 393 -22.71 -10.64 8.53
CA SER A 393 -23.78 -11.42 9.16
C SER A 393 -23.35 -12.01 10.50
N ALA A 394 -24.32 -12.42 11.32
CA ALA A 394 -24.04 -13.02 12.63
C ALA A 394 -23.15 -14.27 12.53
N ILE A 395 -23.40 -15.15 11.54
CA ILE A 395 -22.58 -16.35 11.35
C ILE A 395 -21.14 -16.02 10.96
N GLU A 396 -20.92 -14.95 10.18
CA GLU A 396 -19.56 -14.50 9.82
C GLU A 396 -18.82 -13.94 11.03
N VAL A 397 -19.50 -13.21 11.91
CA VAL A 397 -18.92 -12.76 13.20
C VAL A 397 -18.56 -13.96 14.07
N GLU A 398 -19.45 -14.96 14.17
CA GLU A 398 -19.18 -16.16 14.95
C GLU A 398 -18.00 -16.97 14.38
N LEU A 399 -17.93 -17.16 13.06
CA LEU A 399 -16.79 -17.79 12.39
C LEU A 399 -15.49 -17.05 12.67
N LEU A 400 -15.53 -15.71 12.68
CA LEU A 400 -14.37 -14.90 13.03
C LEU A 400 -13.94 -15.14 14.49
N CYS A 401 -14.88 -15.20 15.42
CA CYS A 401 -14.60 -15.49 16.84
C CYS A 401 -13.93 -16.86 17.01
N TRP A 402 -14.41 -17.90 16.33
CA TRP A 402 -13.80 -19.24 16.37
C TRP A 402 -12.38 -19.25 15.82
N ARG A 403 -12.13 -18.56 14.71
CA ARG A 403 -10.79 -18.44 14.12
C ARG A 403 -9.83 -17.74 15.09
N LEU A 404 -10.29 -16.68 15.76
CA LEU A 404 -9.48 -15.94 16.72
C LEU A 404 -9.21 -16.76 17.98
N LEU A 405 -10.20 -17.53 18.47
CA LEU A 405 -10.04 -18.48 19.58
C LEU A 405 -8.94 -19.50 19.30
N ARG A 406 -9.00 -20.14 18.13
CA ARG A 406 -7.97 -21.11 17.71
C ARG A 406 -6.57 -20.48 17.70
N CYS A 407 -6.43 -19.29 17.12
CA CYS A 407 -5.15 -18.58 17.09
C CYS A 407 -4.68 -18.17 18.48
N ALA A 408 -5.58 -17.70 19.35
CA ALA A 408 -5.24 -17.29 20.72
C ALA A 408 -4.75 -18.48 21.56
N MET A 409 -5.33 -19.66 21.39
CA MET A 409 -4.89 -20.89 22.07
C MET A 409 -3.46 -21.26 21.64
N GLU A 410 -3.17 -21.26 20.35
CA GLU A 410 -1.81 -21.55 19.86
C GLU A 410 -0.79 -20.50 20.35
N GLN A 411 -1.18 -19.22 20.38
CA GLN A 411 -0.34 -18.17 20.94
C GLN A 411 -0.14 -18.31 22.45
N GLN A 412 -1.13 -18.76 23.22
CA GLN A 412 -0.93 -18.97 24.65
C GLN A 412 0.12 -20.07 24.94
N LYS A 413 0.21 -21.08 24.06
CA LYS A 413 1.26 -22.12 24.09
C LYS A 413 2.64 -21.62 23.63
N GLY A 414 2.76 -20.35 23.26
CA GLY A 414 4.01 -19.74 22.82
C GLY A 414 4.25 -19.76 21.31
N TYR A 415 3.36 -20.34 20.49
CA TYR A 415 3.54 -20.36 19.04
C TYR A 415 3.16 -19.01 18.44
N THR A 416 4.08 -18.36 17.73
CA THR A 416 3.79 -17.02 17.17
C THR A 416 2.81 -17.06 16.01
N MET A 417 2.69 -18.20 15.32
CA MET A 417 1.88 -18.36 14.10
C MET A 417 2.25 -17.34 13.02
N ARG A 418 3.51 -16.89 12.99
CA ARG A 418 4.01 -15.83 12.10
C ARG A 418 5.23 -16.33 11.34
N PRO A 419 5.14 -16.55 10.01
CA PRO A 419 6.26 -16.94 9.16
C PRO A 419 7.48 -16.02 9.28
N LEU A 420 8.72 -16.55 9.23
CA LEU A 420 9.95 -15.72 9.26
C LEU A 420 10.00 -14.68 8.14
N TRP A 421 9.47 -15.02 6.97
CA TRP A 421 9.44 -14.11 5.82
C TRP A 421 8.55 -12.89 6.05
N SER A 422 7.74 -12.85 7.12
CA SER A 422 6.95 -11.68 7.51
C SER A 422 7.80 -10.56 8.11
N GLY A 423 9.11 -10.80 8.28
CA GLY A 423 10.09 -9.84 8.78
C GLY A 423 10.31 -9.92 10.29
N THR A 424 11.54 -9.62 10.72
CA THR A 424 12.00 -9.73 12.11
C THR A 424 11.14 -8.94 13.08
N ARG A 425 10.72 -7.72 12.71
CA ARG A 425 9.85 -6.88 13.56
C ARG A 425 8.52 -7.61 13.85
N THR A 426 7.84 -8.07 12.81
CA THR A 426 6.57 -8.80 12.91
C THR A 426 6.70 -10.07 13.76
N VAL A 427 7.76 -10.85 13.57
CA VAL A 427 8.02 -12.08 14.34
C VAL A 427 8.45 -11.77 15.79
N SER A 428 9.05 -10.59 16.01
CA SER A 428 9.48 -10.12 17.34
C SER A 428 8.36 -9.55 18.19
N THR A 429 7.31 -9.02 17.58
CA THR A 429 6.16 -8.46 18.30
C THR A 429 5.38 -9.57 18.98
N TRP A 430 5.58 -9.72 20.28
CA TRP A 430 4.94 -10.73 21.11
C TRP A 430 4.56 -10.12 22.45
N GLU A 431 3.37 -10.46 22.94
CA GLU A 431 2.91 -10.11 24.28
C GLU A 431 2.72 -11.39 25.10
N HIS A 432 3.36 -11.41 26.27
CA HIS A 432 3.26 -12.52 27.22
C HIS A 432 2.07 -12.29 28.15
N PHE A 433 1.31 -13.35 28.40
CA PHE A 433 0.17 -13.37 29.32
C PHE A 433 0.31 -14.59 30.23
N GLY A 434 0.09 -14.39 31.53
CA GLY A 434 0.24 -15.45 32.52
C GLY A 434 -0.80 -16.56 32.32
N THR A 435 -2.03 -16.19 31.96
CA THR A 435 -3.13 -17.12 31.68
C THR A 435 -3.83 -16.83 30.35
N PHE A 436 -4.55 -17.82 29.82
CA PHE A 436 -5.38 -17.72 28.63
C PHE A 436 -6.48 -16.67 28.81
N SER A 437 -7.10 -16.59 29.99
CA SER A 437 -8.13 -15.58 30.30
C SER A 437 -7.59 -14.16 30.16
N GLU A 438 -6.37 -13.88 30.62
CA GLU A 438 -5.74 -12.56 30.47
C GLU A 438 -5.56 -12.19 29.00
N ARG A 439 -5.02 -13.12 28.19
CA ARG A 439 -4.88 -12.94 26.74
C ARG A 439 -6.25 -12.70 26.09
N TRP A 440 -7.23 -13.53 26.39
CA TRP A 440 -8.57 -13.44 25.81
C TRP A 440 -9.29 -12.16 26.21
N GLN A 441 -9.14 -11.72 27.47
CA GLN A 441 -9.69 -10.47 27.95
C GLN A 441 -9.05 -9.27 27.24
N SER A 442 -7.73 -9.30 27.00
CA SER A 442 -7.05 -8.27 26.22
C SER A 442 -7.61 -8.20 24.80
N ILE A 443 -7.78 -9.34 24.13
CA ILE A 443 -8.40 -9.43 22.80
C ILE A 443 -9.83 -8.84 22.81
N CYS A 444 -10.66 -9.27 23.78
CA CYS A 444 -12.02 -8.78 23.93
C CYS A 444 -12.07 -7.27 24.13
N ASN A 445 -11.24 -6.72 25.02
CA ASN A 445 -11.19 -5.28 25.30
C ASN A 445 -10.82 -4.48 24.05
N ASN A 446 -9.82 -4.94 23.29
CA ASN A 446 -9.39 -4.25 22.07
C ASN A 446 -10.47 -4.28 20.98
N LEU A 447 -11.16 -5.41 20.78
CA LEU A 447 -12.24 -5.52 19.79
C LEU A 447 -13.54 -4.85 20.25
N GLN A 448 -13.74 -4.71 21.56
CA GLN A 448 -14.82 -3.91 22.10
C GLN A 448 -14.58 -2.42 21.84
N ASP A 449 -13.34 -1.95 22.02
CA ASP A 449 -13.02 -0.53 21.90
C ASP A 449 -12.71 -0.05 20.47
N CYS A 450 -12.07 -0.87 19.64
CA CYS A 450 -11.58 -0.46 18.32
C CYS A 450 -12.12 -1.38 17.22
N LYS A 451 -13.14 -0.91 16.49
CA LYS A 451 -13.79 -1.70 15.45
C LYS A 451 -12.98 -1.77 14.15
N MET A 452 -11.98 -0.90 13.97
CA MET A 452 -11.01 -1.01 12.88
C MET A 452 -10.19 -2.32 12.93
N ILE A 453 -10.05 -2.93 14.12
CA ILE A 453 -9.44 -4.26 14.23
C ILE A 453 -10.33 -5.31 13.55
N VAL A 454 -11.66 -5.22 13.69
CA VAL A 454 -12.61 -6.10 12.99
C VAL A 454 -12.49 -5.95 11.49
N HIS A 455 -12.37 -4.72 10.98
CA HIS A 455 -12.08 -4.46 9.58
C HIS A 455 -10.82 -5.19 9.11
N SER A 456 -9.74 -5.15 9.90
CA SER A 456 -8.49 -5.84 9.59
C SER A 456 -8.64 -7.37 9.59
N LEU A 457 -9.38 -7.91 10.57
CA LEU A 457 -9.63 -9.34 10.73
C LEU A 457 -10.50 -9.95 9.64
N THR A 458 -11.33 -9.14 8.98
CA THR A 458 -12.24 -9.57 7.91
C THR A 458 -11.61 -9.46 6.52
N ARG A 459 -10.39 -8.93 6.40
CA ARG A 459 -9.70 -8.86 5.10
C ARG A 459 -9.35 -10.26 4.62
N ALA A 460 -9.56 -10.49 3.32
CA ALA A 460 -9.09 -11.68 2.65
C ALA A 460 -7.56 -11.77 2.70
N ASP A 461 -7.05 -12.99 2.84
CA ASP A 461 -5.62 -13.27 2.76
C ASP A 461 -5.04 -12.80 1.41
N TRP A 462 -3.83 -12.22 1.44
CA TRP A 462 -3.23 -11.65 0.24
C TRP A 462 -3.01 -12.68 -0.86
N ILE A 463 -2.68 -13.94 -0.52
CA ILE A 463 -2.52 -15.03 -1.48
C ILE A 463 -3.85 -15.28 -2.18
N CYS A 464 -4.96 -15.36 -1.43
CA CYS A 464 -6.31 -15.52 -2.00
C CYS A 464 -6.70 -14.34 -2.89
N LYS A 465 -6.43 -13.09 -2.44
CA LYS A 465 -6.73 -11.88 -3.24
C LYS A 465 -5.97 -11.89 -4.56
N TYR A 466 -4.67 -12.19 -4.51
CA TYR A 466 -3.83 -12.20 -5.71
C TYR A 466 -4.22 -13.34 -6.65
N ALA A 467 -4.46 -14.55 -6.13
CA ALA A 467 -4.88 -15.69 -6.93
C ALA A 467 -6.21 -15.45 -7.65
N GLY A 468 -7.16 -14.74 -7.02
CA GLY A 468 -8.46 -14.43 -7.61
C GLY A 468 -8.43 -13.31 -8.66
N ALA A 469 -7.49 -12.37 -8.57
CA ALA A 469 -7.46 -11.21 -9.47
C ALA A 469 -6.04 -10.63 -9.68
N PRO A 470 -5.08 -11.38 -10.27
CA PRO A 470 -3.67 -11.03 -10.26
C PRO A 470 -3.38 -9.70 -10.98
N SER A 471 -3.98 -9.47 -12.14
CA SER A 471 -3.78 -8.22 -12.91
C SER A 471 -4.36 -7.01 -12.18
N LYS A 472 -5.53 -7.15 -11.54
CA LYS A 472 -6.18 -6.08 -10.79
C LYS A 472 -5.38 -5.72 -9.54
N GLU A 473 -4.91 -6.72 -8.79
CA GLU A 473 -4.10 -6.48 -7.60
C GLU A 473 -2.73 -5.87 -7.96
N ARG A 474 -2.12 -6.27 -9.08
CA ARG A 474 -0.92 -5.58 -9.60
C ARG A 474 -1.19 -4.12 -9.93
N GLY A 475 -2.25 -3.85 -10.71
CA GLY A 475 -2.63 -2.47 -11.08
C GLY A 475 -2.91 -1.60 -9.85
N ALA A 476 -3.65 -2.14 -8.88
CA ALA A 476 -3.91 -1.45 -7.62
C ALA A 476 -2.63 -1.17 -6.83
N LYS A 477 -1.69 -2.12 -6.77
CA LYS A 477 -0.39 -1.91 -6.10
C LYS A 477 0.46 -0.84 -6.76
N LEU A 478 0.57 -0.84 -8.10
CA LEU A 478 1.30 0.19 -8.83
C LEU A 478 0.66 1.57 -8.69
N SER A 479 -0.67 1.65 -8.75
CA SER A 479 -1.39 2.90 -8.51
C SER A 479 -1.15 3.44 -7.10
N ASN A 480 -1.16 2.55 -6.09
CA ASN A 480 -0.87 2.93 -4.70
C ASN A 480 0.58 3.40 -4.53
N ASP A 481 1.54 2.77 -5.21
CA ASP A 481 2.94 3.18 -5.21
C ASP A 481 3.11 4.59 -5.78
N LEU A 482 2.49 4.89 -6.93
CA LEU A 482 2.50 6.22 -7.53
C LEU A 482 1.87 7.28 -6.62
N LEU A 483 0.74 6.97 -5.98
CA LEU A 483 0.08 7.87 -5.03
C LEU A 483 0.94 8.13 -3.80
N ASN A 484 1.57 7.08 -3.25
CA ASN A 484 2.49 7.21 -2.13
C ASN A 484 3.72 8.05 -2.51
N GLY A 485 4.32 7.81 -3.68
CA GLY A 485 5.45 8.61 -4.18
C GLY A 485 5.11 10.10 -4.31
N ARG A 486 3.92 10.43 -4.84
CA ARG A 486 3.45 11.84 -4.88
C ARG A 486 3.27 12.42 -3.49
N ARG A 487 2.65 11.67 -2.58
CA ARG A 487 2.43 12.09 -1.19
C ARG A 487 3.75 12.31 -0.45
N ASP A 488 4.75 11.46 -0.69
CA ASP A 488 6.05 11.56 -0.04
C ASP A 488 6.83 12.79 -0.50
N ILE A 489 6.77 13.12 -1.80
CA ILE A 489 7.30 14.37 -2.34
C ILE A 489 6.59 15.57 -1.70
N GLN A 490 5.26 15.56 -1.64
CA GLN A 490 4.48 16.65 -1.02
C GLN A 490 4.83 16.81 0.46
N ASN A 491 4.90 15.71 1.20
CA ASN A 491 5.29 15.71 2.61
C ASN A 491 6.72 16.20 2.80
N GLN A 492 7.64 15.85 1.90
CA GLN A 492 9.02 16.31 1.94
C GLN A 492 9.10 17.82 1.72
N VAL A 493 8.46 18.34 0.68
CA VAL A 493 8.37 19.78 0.41
C VAL A 493 7.74 20.51 1.61
N GLY A 494 6.64 19.97 2.16
CA GLY A 494 6.00 20.53 3.35
C GLY A 494 6.94 20.59 4.56
N ARG A 495 7.67 19.50 4.83
CA ARG A 495 8.66 19.45 5.93
C ARG A 495 9.80 20.46 5.71
N ASP A 496 10.29 20.59 4.49
CA ASP A 496 11.40 21.50 4.17
C ASP A 496 10.98 22.97 4.33
N VAL A 497 9.78 23.34 3.86
CA VAL A 497 9.22 24.68 4.07
C VAL A 497 9.00 24.97 5.55
N ILE A 498 8.41 24.03 6.30
CA ILE A 498 8.22 24.20 7.75
C ILE A 498 9.56 24.39 8.45
N LYS A 499 10.56 23.56 8.12
CA LYS A 499 11.89 23.63 8.72
C LYS A 499 12.59 24.94 8.39
N GLU A 500 12.54 25.39 7.14
CA GLU A 500 13.12 26.65 6.68
C GLU A 500 12.47 27.84 7.42
N LYS A 501 11.14 27.93 7.39
CA LYS A 501 10.39 29.04 8.00
C LYS A 501 10.51 29.06 9.51
N THR A 502 10.56 27.89 10.16
CA THR A 502 10.78 27.80 11.61
C THR A 502 12.20 28.19 11.99
N SER A 503 13.21 27.79 11.19
CA SER A 503 14.61 28.18 11.40
C SER A 503 14.83 29.68 11.20
N GLN A 504 14.09 30.30 10.29
CA GLN A 504 14.03 31.76 10.10
C GLN A 504 13.21 32.49 11.17
N GLN A 505 12.65 31.77 12.16
CA GLN A 505 11.71 32.30 13.17
C GLN A 505 10.48 32.99 12.55
N ALA A 506 10.17 32.68 11.29
CA ALA A 506 9.01 33.21 10.60
C ALA A 506 7.75 32.46 11.03
N TRP A 507 7.85 31.16 11.34
CA TRP A 507 6.75 30.31 11.80
C TRP A 507 7.04 29.67 13.16
N THR A 508 5.97 29.36 13.89
CA THR A 508 5.97 28.59 15.14
C THR A 508 5.03 27.40 15.01
N THR A 509 5.44 26.24 15.53
CA THR A 509 4.65 25.00 15.50
C THR A 509 4.24 24.60 16.92
N SER A 510 2.99 24.17 17.10
CA SER A 510 2.45 23.71 18.39
C SER A 510 2.13 22.22 18.40
N ASP A 511 1.99 21.64 19.61
CA ASP A 511 1.61 20.23 19.83
C ASP A 511 0.24 19.84 19.28
N ASN A 512 -0.59 20.83 18.94
CA ASN A 512 -1.90 20.64 18.31
C ASN A 512 -1.81 20.62 16.77
N PHE A 513 -0.61 20.53 16.20
CA PHE A 513 -0.34 20.62 14.77
C PHE A 513 -0.80 21.94 14.14
N GLU A 514 -0.89 23.02 14.93
CA GLU A 514 -1.08 24.37 14.40
C GLU A 514 0.28 24.99 14.07
N ILE A 515 0.34 25.61 12.89
CA ILE A 515 1.46 26.42 12.40
C ILE A 515 0.98 27.86 12.37
N ARG A 516 1.66 28.72 13.12
CA ARG A 516 1.38 30.16 13.19
C ARG A 516 2.57 30.95 12.68
N ASP A 517 2.33 32.12 12.10
CA ASP A 517 3.42 33.02 11.73
C ASP A 517 4.02 33.72 12.96
N LYS A 518 5.02 34.57 12.73
CA LYS A 518 5.70 35.38 13.74
C LYS A 518 4.77 36.39 14.43
N ASP A 519 3.68 36.77 13.76
CA ASP A 519 2.69 37.74 14.24
C ASP A 519 1.55 37.01 15.00
N GLY A 520 1.57 35.67 15.01
CA GLY A 520 0.64 34.79 15.72
C GLY A 520 -0.57 34.33 14.87
N GLU A 521 -0.64 34.74 13.60
CA GLU A 521 -1.70 34.38 12.67
C GLU A 521 -1.60 32.92 12.27
N LEU A 522 -2.76 32.25 12.16
CA LEU A 522 -2.84 30.83 11.84
C LEU A 522 -2.59 30.59 10.35
N ILE A 523 -1.46 29.98 10.02
CA ILE A 523 -1.11 29.62 8.63
C ILE A 523 -1.74 28.29 8.26
N SER A 524 -1.64 27.31 9.17
CA SER A 524 -2.15 25.98 8.93
C SER A 524 -2.61 25.37 10.24
N LYS A 525 -3.77 24.74 10.20
CA LYS A 525 -4.31 23.93 11.28
C LYS A 525 -4.35 22.49 10.80
N GLY A 526 -3.52 21.62 11.38
CA GLY A 526 -3.62 20.20 11.13
C GLY A 526 -5.05 19.73 11.37
N GLY A 527 -5.67 19.08 10.38
CA GLY A 527 -7.06 18.61 10.44
C GLY A 527 -7.29 17.43 11.41
N HIS A 528 -6.44 17.27 12.41
CA HIS A 528 -6.32 16.06 13.21
C HIS A 528 -6.32 16.38 14.70
N LEU A 529 -7.07 15.57 15.47
CA LEU A 529 -6.93 15.54 16.92
C LEU A 529 -5.46 15.32 17.26
N GLY A 530 -4.91 16.18 18.11
CA GLY A 530 -3.55 16.02 18.66
C GLY A 530 -3.39 14.66 19.35
N ASP A 531 -2.17 14.13 19.36
CA ASP A 531 -1.87 12.78 19.87
C ASP A 531 -2.34 12.56 21.30
N LYS A 532 -2.19 13.57 22.16
CA LYS A 532 -2.67 13.55 23.55
C LYS A 532 -4.17 13.30 23.62
N LYS A 533 -4.94 13.98 22.77
CA LYS A 533 -6.41 13.88 22.73
C LYS A 533 -6.87 12.55 22.15
N ARG A 534 -6.19 12.05 21.11
CA ARG A 534 -6.41 10.69 20.59
C ARG A 534 -6.20 9.63 21.66
N ARG A 535 -5.11 9.73 22.43
CA ARG A 535 -4.84 8.80 23.55
C ARG A 535 -5.88 8.90 24.64
N GLN A 536 -6.39 10.09 24.94
CA GLN A 536 -7.50 10.26 25.88
C GLN A 536 -8.80 9.62 25.38
N LEU A 537 -9.13 9.79 24.09
CA LEU A 537 -10.30 9.13 23.49
C LEU A 537 -10.17 7.61 23.37
N ALA A 538 -8.94 7.09 23.27
CA ALA A 538 -8.67 5.65 23.27
C ALA A 538 -8.88 5.01 24.66
N LEU A 539 -8.99 5.81 25.71
CA LEU A 539 -9.40 5.31 27.02
C LEU A 539 -10.92 5.30 27.09
N ARG A 540 -11.51 4.10 27.14
CA ARG A 540 -12.93 3.96 27.50
C ARG A 540 -13.13 4.50 28.91
N SER A 541 -14.07 5.41 29.08
CA SER A 541 -14.48 5.86 30.41
C SER A 541 -14.96 4.62 31.18
N ARG A 542 -14.24 4.23 32.24
CA ARG A 542 -14.76 3.29 33.22
C ARG A 542 -15.86 4.01 33.98
N GLU A 543 -17.05 4.10 33.40
CA GLU A 543 -18.22 4.44 34.20
C GLU A 543 -18.47 3.28 35.18
N ASN A 544 -18.68 3.67 36.44
CA ASN A 544 -18.92 2.81 37.57
C ASN A 544 -20.07 1.83 37.30
N ASN A 545 -19.76 0.59 36.91
CA ASN A 545 -20.63 -0.55 37.25
C ASN A 545 -20.39 -0.92 38.72
N GLY A 546 -20.90 -0.04 39.58
CA GLY A 546 -20.98 -0.24 41.02
C GLY A 546 -22.39 0.11 41.47
N HIS A 547 -23.34 -0.78 41.17
CA HIS A 547 -24.56 -0.99 41.95
C HIS A 547 -24.92 -2.46 41.97
#